data_AF-A0A3M2E2M9-F1
#
_entry.id   AF-A0A3M2E2M9-F1
#
_cell.length_a   1.000
_cell.length_b   1.000
_cell.length_c   1.000
_cell.angle_alpha   90.00
_cell.angle_beta   90.00
_cell.angle_gamma   90.00
#
_symmetry.space_group_name_H-M   'P 1'
#
loop_
_entity.id
_entity.type
_entity.pdbx_description
1 polymer ?
#
loop_
_entity_poly.entity_id
_entity_poly.type
_entity_poly.pdbx_seq_one_letter_code
_entity_poly.pdbx_strand_id
1 'polypeptide(L)'
;MHGNANFLDADQQPTAEGDMPQSRTASTHAHVKCGDCPIRHRAICARCEADELEVLNSIKYYRTFAPGETIVWAGEQFSFVASVVSGVATLTQTLEDGRRQVVGLLLPSDFIGRPGRHRSQFDVTAVSEVTLCCFRRDPFDEMLQRTPHIGERLLEMTLDELDAAREWMLILGRKNAREKIASLLVMIAHRDAALHMTRPSGEVSFELPLTREAMADYLGLTLETVSRQISAQRRDGVIELEGKRRVRVPDFAALVAETGDDSDGGWID
;
A
#
# COMPACT_ATOMS: atom_id res chain seq x y z
N MET A 1 17.52 6.43 66.63
CA MET A 1 17.75 4.98 66.73
C MET A 1 16.98 4.31 65.61
N HIS A 2 17.74 3.79 64.65
CA HIS A 2 17.48 2.70 63.70
C HIS A 2 16.07 2.51 63.09
N GLY A 3 16.00 2.76 61.78
CA GLY A 3 14.95 2.26 60.90
C GLY A 3 15.40 2.32 59.45
N ASN A 4 16.19 1.33 59.03
CA ASN A 4 16.61 1.08 57.64
C ASN A 4 15.37 0.89 56.75
N ALA A 5 15.24 1.70 55.71
CA ALA A 5 14.34 1.42 54.59
C ALA A 5 15.15 0.74 53.48
N ASN A 6 14.90 -0.56 53.29
CA ASN A 6 15.41 -1.34 52.17
C ASN A 6 14.99 -0.70 50.84
N PHE A 7 15.97 -0.34 50.03
CA PHE A 7 15.84 -0.30 48.58
C PHE A 7 15.70 -1.74 48.10
N LEU A 8 14.53 -2.11 47.57
CA LEU A 8 14.31 -3.36 46.86
C LEU A 8 14.12 -3.04 45.38
N ASP A 9 14.89 -3.77 44.58
CA ASP A 9 14.94 -3.80 43.13
C ASP A 9 13.57 -3.71 42.45
N ALA A 10 13.44 -2.75 41.55
CA ALA A 10 12.44 -2.71 40.50
C ALA A 10 13.14 -2.33 39.20
N ASP A 11 13.57 -3.33 38.43
CA ASP A 11 13.53 -3.32 36.97
C ASP A 11 14.10 -4.64 36.41
N GLN A 12 13.23 -5.62 36.24
CA GLN A 12 13.45 -6.74 35.33
C GLN A 12 12.22 -6.87 34.45
N GLN A 13 12.22 -6.11 33.35
CA GLN A 13 11.34 -6.37 32.22
C GLN A 13 11.91 -7.53 31.39
N PRO A 14 11.12 -8.58 31.09
CA PRO A 14 11.58 -9.66 30.24
C PRO A 14 11.66 -9.18 28.78
N THR A 15 12.80 -9.44 28.17
CA THR A 15 13.02 -9.31 26.73
C THR A 15 12.17 -10.35 26.00
N ALA A 16 11.09 -9.90 25.36
CA ALA A 16 10.28 -10.74 24.49
C ALA A 16 10.98 -10.92 23.13
N GLU A 17 12.07 -11.69 23.11
CA GLU A 17 12.54 -12.37 21.90
C GLU A 17 11.65 -13.61 21.70
N GLY A 18 10.43 -13.36 21.20
CA GLY A 18 9.48 -14.40 20.83
C GLY A 18 9.77 -14.92 19.42
N ASP A 19 10.16 -16.18 19.34
CA ASP A 19 10.32 -16.98 18.12
C ASP A 19 9.08 -16.82 17.21
N MET A 20 9.28 -16.30 16.00
CA MET A 20 8.18 -15.86 15.12
C MET A 20 7.80 -16.98 14.13
N PRO A 21 6.50 -17.36 14.01
CA PRO A 21 6.09 -18.52 13.23
C PRO A 21 6.36 -18.33 11.73
N GLN A 22 6.99 -19.34 11.13
CA GLN A 22 7.30 -19.42 9.71
C GLN A 22 6.03 -19.78 8.92
N SER A 23 5.52 -18.83 8.13
CA SER A 23 4.39 -19.05 7.20
C SER A 23 4.80 -20.00 6.06
N ARG A 24 3.92 -20.97 5.74
CA ARG A 24 4.17 -22.19 4.94
C ARG A 24 3.71 -22.11 3.47
N THR A 25 3.92 -20.98 2.79
CA THR A 25 3.77 -20.89 1.34
C THR A 25 4.95 -20.15 0.75
N ALA A 26 5.77 -20.85 -0.05
CA ALA A 26 6.94 -20.28 -0.71
C ALA A 26 6.46 -19.33 -1.82
N SER A 27 6.46 -18.03 -1.54
CA SER A 27 6.23 -16.99 -2.54
C SER A 27 7.30 -17.08 -3.63
N THR A 28 6.88 -17.02 -4.89
CA THR A 28 7.77 -17.03 -6.08
C THR A 28 8.80 -15.89 -6.05
N HIS A 29 8.60 -14.88 -5.18
CA HIS A 29 9.50 -13.75 -4.99
C HIS A 29 10.59 -13.96 -3.92
N ALA A 30 10.59 -15.08 -3.19
CA ALA A 30 11.46 -15.29 -2.02
C ALA A 30 12.98 -15.18 -2.30
N HIS A 31 13.41 -15.25 -3.57
CA HIS A 31 14.82 -15.21 -3.96
C HIS A 31 15.17 -14.14 -5.01
N VAL A 32 14.27 -13.19 -5.29
CA VAL A 32 14.54 -12.14 -6.29
C VAL A 32 15.59 -11.17 -5.73
N LYS A 33 16.70 -10.95 -6.45
CA LYS A 33 17.69 -9.93 -6.10
C LYS A 33 17.09 -8.53 -6.27
N CYS A 34 17.53 -7.55 -5.49
CA CYS A 34 16.99 -6.19 -5.59
C CYS A 34 17.15 -5.58 -7.00
N GLY A 35 18.20 -5.95 -7.74
CA GLY A 35 18.41 -5.51 -9.13
C GLY A 35 17.34 -6.00 -10.11
N ASP A 36 16.76 -7.18 -9.86
CA ASP A 36 15.75 -7.83 -10.72
C ASP A 36 14.32 -7.66 -10.16
N CYS A 37 14.16 -6.77 -9.17
CA CYS A 37 12.90 -6.63 -8.46
C CYS A 37 11.85 -5.93 -9.35
N PRO A 38 10.64 -6.50 -9.53
CA PRO A 38 9.64 -5.94 -10.46
C PRO A 38 9.14 -4.55 -10.06
N ILE A 39 9.22 -4.21 -8.77
CA ILE A 39 8.82 -2.90 -8.24
C ILE A 39 9.99 -1.90 -8.19
N ARG A 40 11.21 -2.28 -8.58
CA ARG A 40 12.43 -1.50 -8.34
C ARG A 40 12.30 -0.07 -8.82
N HIS A 41 11.75 0.14 -10.02
CA HIS A 41 11.69 1.46 -10.65
C HIS A 41 10.83 2.49 -9.91
N ARG A 42 10.00 2.07 -8.95
CA ARG A 42 9.11 2.95 -8.17
C ARG A 42 9.25 2.80 -6.65
N ALA A 43 9.77 1.68 -6.18
CA ALA A 43 9.96 1.43 -4.76
C ALA A 43 11.02 2.36 -4.13
N ILE A 44 11.21 2.23 -2.82
CA ILE A 44 12.20 3.02 -2.07
C ILE A 44 13.63 2.82 -2.59
N CYS A 45 13.93 1.67 -3.20
CA CYS A 45 15.24 1.34 -3.76
C CYS A 45 15.45 1.78 -5.22
N ALA A 46 14.53 2.57 -5.80
CA ALA A 46 14.59 3.00 -7.20
C ALA A 46 15.87 3.76 -7.56
N ARG A 47 16.38 4.56 -6.62
CA ARG A 47 17.58 5.38 -6.76
C ARG A 47 18.84 4.72 -6.20
N CYS A 48 18.76 3.48 -5.73
CA CYS A 48 19.93 2.82 -5.16
C CYS A 48 20.96 2.44 -6.22
N GLU A 49 22.22 2.73 -5.93
CA GLU A 49 23.39 2.28 -6.66
C GLU A 49 23.70 0.80 -6.38
N ALA A 50 24.64 0.20 -7.12
CA ALA A 50 24.89 -1.24 -7.06
C ALA A 50 25.31 -1.74 -5.66
N ASP A 51 26.21 -1.02 -5.00
CA ASP A 51 26.68 -1.32 -3.64
C ASP A 51 25.57 -1.15 -2.58
N GLU A 52 24.73 -0.14 -2.73
CA GLU A 52 23.55 0.06 -1.90
C GLU A 52 22.52 -1.06 -2.05
N LEU A 53 22.32 -1.55 -3.28
CA LEU A 53 21.46 -2.70 -3.54
C LEU A 53 22.01 -3.98 -2.89
N GLU A 54 23.33 -4.14 -2.80
CA GLU A 54 23.95 -5.25 -2.05
C GLU A 54 23.67 -5.16 -0.56
N VAL A 55 23.78 -3.95 0.03
CA VAL A 55 23.39 -3.72 1.43
C VAL A 55 21.92 -4.08 1.64
N LEU A 56 21.01 -3.57 0.81
CA LEU A 56 19.59 -3.89 0.88
C LEU A 56 19.33 -5.40 0.74
N ASN A 57 20.03 -6.08 -0.18
CA ASN A 57 19.93 -7.54 -0.33
C ASN A 57 20.36 -8.28 0.94
N SER A 58 21.36 -7.78 1.67
CA SER A 58 21.85 -8.43 2.90
C SER A 58 20.89 -8.27 4.09
N ILE A 59 20.11 -7.20 4.13
CA ILE A 59 19.22 -6.87 5.25
C ILE A 59 17.74 -7.16 4.96
N LYS A 60 17.40 -7.57 3.73
CA LYS A 60 16.03 -7.86 3.34
C LYS A 60 15.61 -9.29 3.64
N TYR A 61 14.30 -9.48 3.70
CA TYR A 61 13.64 -10.77 3.71
C TYR A 61 12.21 -10.60 3.18
N TYR A 62 11.62 -11.66 2.64
CA TYR A 62 10.25 -11.63 2.16
C TYR A 62 9.29 -12.17 3.22
N ARG A 63 8.10 -11.56 3.32
CA ARG A 63 6.97 -12.12 4.07
C ARG A 63 5.72 -12.11 3.19
N THR A 64 4.92 -13.17 3.30
CA THR A 64 3.65 -13.28 2.59
C THR A 64 2.52 -13.37 3.60
N PHE A 65 1.45 -12.63 3.35
CA PHE A 65 0.26 -12.54 4.18
C PHE A 65 -0.95 -12.96 3.38
N ALA A 66 -1.81 -13.79 3.98
CA ALA A 66 -3.04 -14.23 3.33
C ALA A 66 -4.10 -13.11 3.31
N PRO A 67 -5.08 -13.14 2.39
CA PRO A 67 -6.22 -12.24 2.44
C PRO A 67 -6.90 -12.25 3.82
N GLY A 68 -7.11 -11.07 4.40
CA GLY A 68 -7.69 -10.87 5.74
C GLY A 68 -6.68 -10.88 6.88
N GLU A 69 -5.41 -11.23 6.64
CA GLU A 69 -4.37 -11.23 7.67
C GLU A 69 -3.90 -9.80 7.98
N THR A 70 -3.78 -9.48 9.27
CA THR A 70 -3.22 -8.20 9.72
C THR A 70 -1.69 -8.24 9.64
N ILE A 71 -1.13 -7.32 8.87
CA ILE A 71 0.31 -7.13 8.67
C ILE A 71 0.91 -6.35 9.84
N VAL A 72 0.24 -5.27 10.27
CA VAL A 72 0.64 -4.41 11.39
C VAL A 72 -0.60 -3.92 12.11
N TRP A 73 -0.63 -3.95 13.43
CA TRP A 73 -1.69 -3.33 14.22
C TRP A 73 -1.36 -1.87 14.56
N ALA A 74 -2.39 -1.02 14.62
CA ALA A 74 -2.25 0.34 15.10
C ALA A 74 -1.68 0.37 16.53
N GLY A 75 -0.71 1.25 16.76
CA GLY A 75 -0.03 1.38 18.05
C GLY A 75 1.08 0.36 18.30
N GLU A 76 1.16 -0.75 17.57
CA GLU A 76 2.24 -1.72 17.74
C GLU A 76 3.58 -1.19 17.21
N GLN A 77 4.65 -1.65 17.84
CA GLN A 77 5.99 -1.45 17.32
C GLN A 77 6.26 -2.50 16.24
N PHE A 78 6.64 -2.06 15.04
CA PHE A 78 7.03 -2.98 13.97
C PHE A 78 8.52 -2.81 13.64
N SER A 79 9.25 -3.92 13.74
CA SER A 79 10.73 -4.00 13.69
C SER A 79 11.32 -4.02 12.28
N PHE A 80 10.52 -3.65 11.28
CA PHE A 80 10.92 -3.61 9.89
C PHE A 80 10.32 -2.39 9.19
N VAL A 81 10.85 -2.08 8.03
CA VAL A 81 10.12 -1.32 7.01
C VAL A 81 9.94 -2.22 5.80
N ALA A 82 8.98 -1.93 4.93
CA ALA A 82 8.74 -2.81 3.79
C ALA A 82 8.29 -2.04 2.55
N SER A 83 8.44 -2.68 1.39
CA SER A 83 7.69 -2.32 0.19
C SER A 83 6.75 -3.44 -0.19
N VAL A 84 5.55 -3.11 -0.65
CA VAL A 84 4.61 -4.08 -1.23
C VAL A 84 5.17 -4.53 -2.58
N VAL A 85 5.40 -5.82 -2.75
CA VAL A 85 5.92 -6.42 -4.00
C VAL A 85 4.79 -6.87 -4.88
N SER A 86 3.78 -7.50 -4.27
CA SER A 86 2.56 -7.95 -4.95
C SER A 86 1.40 -7.95 -3.97
N GLY A 87 0.19 -7.92 -4.51
CA GLY A 87 -1.05 -7.86 -3.73
C GLY A 87 -1.43 -6.44 -3.31
N VAL A 88 -2.43 -6.37 -2.44
CA VAL A 88 -3.00 -5.11 -1.94
C VAL A 88 -3.28 -5.22 -0.46
N ALA A 89 -2.95 -4.17 0.28
CA ALA A 89 -3.34 -4.01 1.67
C ALA A 89 -4.12 -2.71 1.87
N THR A 90 -4.86 -2.61 2.96
CA THR A 90 -5.56 -1.39 3.37
C THR A 90 -4.91 -0.78 4.60
N LEU A 91 -4.92 0.54 4.67
CA LEU A 91 -4.71 1.30 5.91
C LEU A 91 -6.08 1.56 6.52
N THR A 92 -6.30 1.10 7.74
CA THR A 92 -7.59 1.23 8.43
C THR A 92 -7.41 1.93 9.77
N GLN A 93 -8.31 2.86 10.07
CA GLN A 93 -8.47 3.43 11.40
C GLN A 93 -9.73 2.88 12.06
N THR A 94 -9.60 2.48 13.32
CA THR A 94 -10.72 2.03 14.15
C THR A 94 -11.05 3.13 15.17
N LEU A 95 -12.31 3.54 15.21
CA LEU A 95 -12.83 4.53 16.17
C LEU A 95 -13.15 3.87 17.51
N GLU A 96 -13.28 4.69 18.57
CA GLU A 96 -13.60 4.20 19.92
C GLU A 96 -14.92 3.44 20.00
N ASP A 97 -15.88 3.78 19.13
CA ASP A 97 -17.18 3.10 19.02
C ASP A 97 -17.13 1.81 18.17
N GLY A 98 -15.94 1.40 17.74
CA GLY A 98 -15.71 0.19 16.94
C GLY A 98 -15.95 0.35 15.45
N ARG A 99 -16.43 1.51 14.97
CA ARG A 99 -16.50 1.77 13.53
C ARG A 99 -15.10 1.78 12.92
N ARG A 100 -14.99 1.22 11.72
CA ARG A 100 -13.73 1.17 10.95
C ARG A 100 -13.85 2.03 9.71
N GLN A 101 -12.78 2.72 9.36
CA GLN A 101 -12.67 3.50 8.13
C GLN A 101 -11.38 3.13 7.43
N VAL A 102 -11.48 2.69 6.17
CA VAL A 102 -10.31 2.56 5.30
C VAL A 102 -9.89 3.96 4.90
N VAL A 103 -8.63 4.30 5.18
CA VAL A 103 -8.04 5.63 4.91
C VAL A 103 -7.01 5.61 3.79
N GLY A 104 -6.62 4.42 3.33
CA GLY A 104 -5.67 4.27 2.23
C GLY A 104 -5.60 2.85 1.70
N LEU A 105 -5.07 2.72 0.48
CA LEU A 105 -4.69 1.45 -0.14
C LEU A 105 -3.18 1.44 -0.34
N LEU A 106 -2.58 0.28 -0.09
CA LEU A 106 -1.18 -0.01 -0.37
C LEU A 106 -1.14 -0.98 -1.55
N LEU A 107 -0.52 -0.53 -2.63
CA LEU A 107 -0.34 -1.22 -3.90
C LEU A 107 1.14 -1.53 -4.13
N PRO A 108 1.51 -2.34 -5.13
CA PRO A 108 2.91 -2.63 -5.40
C PRO A 108 3.76 -1.36 -5.57
N SER A 109 4.96 -1.39 -4.99
CA SER A 109 5.90 -0.27 -4.80
C SER A 109 5.61 0.68 -3.64
N ASP A 110 4.43 0.62 -3.01
CA ASP A 110 4.15 1.46 -1.84
C ASP A 110 5.00 1.04 -0.64
N PHE A 111 5.39 2.02 0.16
CA PHE A 111 6.26 1.84 1.32
C PHE A 111 5.44 1.75 2.60
N ILE A 112 5.78 0.78 3.45
CA ILE A 112 5.21 0.56 4.77
C ILE A 112 6.29 0.87 5.79
N GLY A 113 6.07 1.92 6.57
CA GLY A 113 6.95 2.29 7.67
C GLY A 113 7.24 3.77 7.71
N ARG A 114 7.83 4.22 8.81
CA ARG A 114 8.16 5.62 9.03
C ARG A 114 9.53 5.70 9.71
N PRO A 115 10.62 5.90 8.99
CA PRO A 115 11.95 6.07 9.59
C PRO A 115 11.92 7.10 10.73
N GLY A 116 12.55 6.77 11.84
CA GLY A 116 12.48 7.57 13.08
C GLY A 116 11.16 7.47 13.89
N ARG A 117 10.14 6.73 13.44
CA ARG A 117 8.91 6.41 14.20
C ARG A 117 8.58 4.92 14.16
N HIS A 118 8.61 4.26 15.32
CA HIS A 118 8.50 2.80 15.39
C HIS A 118 7.07 2.27 15.48
N ARG A 119 6.08 3.14 15.68
CA ARG A 119 4.67 2.75 15.87
C ARG A 119 3.80 3.09 14.69
N SER A 120 2.88 2.18 14.34
CA SER A 120 1.91 2.43 13.27
C SER A 120 0.76 3.27 13.79
N GLN A 121 0.23 4.16 12.96
CA GLN A 121 -1.01 4.89 13.27
C GLN A 121 -2.27 4.15 12.79
N PHE A 122 -2.10 3.18 11.89
CA PHE A 122 -3.18 2.49 11.21
C PHE A 122 -2.98 0.98 11.31
N ASP A 123 -4.09 0.26 11.32
CA ASP A 123 -4.06 -1.17 11.03
C ASP A 123 -3.74 -1.35 9.55
N VAL A 124 -2.83 -2.28 9.26
CA VAL A 124 -2.47 -2.67 7.90
C VAL A 124 -2.98 -4.08 7.68
N THR A 125 -3.97 -4.28 6.80
CA THR A 125 -4.58 -5.59 6.57
C THR A 125 -4.47 -5.98 5.10
N ALA A 126 -4.04 -7.21 4.82
CA ALA A 126 -3.99 -7.74 3.46
C ALA A 126 -5.41 -7.93 2.90
N VAL A 127 -5.69 -7.38 1.72
CA VAL A 127 -6.97 -7.55 1.00
C VAL A 127 -6.89 -8.71 0.01
N SER A 128 -5.73 -8.89 -0.60
CA SER A 128 -5.36 -10.07 -1.39
C SER A 128 -4.17 -10.77 -0.74
N GLU A 129 -3.63 -11.82 -1.37
CA GLU A 129 -2.33 -12.34 -0.93
C GLU A 129 -1.28 -11.26 -1.16
N VAL A 130 -0.63 -10.81 -0.09
CA VAL A 130 0.34 -9.72 -0.11
C VAL A 130 1.72 -10.27 0.12
N THR A 131 2.65 -10.03 -0.80
CA THR A 131 4.08 -10.25 -0.58
C THR A 131 4.75 -8.91 -0.26
N LEU A 132 5.45 -8.84 0.87
CA LEU A 132 6.28 -7.72 1.26
C LEU A 132 7.76 -8.05 1.07
N CYS A 133 8.53 -7.09 0.57
CA CYS A 133 9.98 -7.05 0.75
C CYS A 133 10.25 -6.24 2.01
N CYS A 134 10.54 -6.92 3.12
CA CYS A 134 10.87 -6.31 4.40
C CYS A 134 12.37 -6.04 4.50
N PHE A 135 12.76 -4.93 5.13
CA PHE A 135 14.12 -4.62 5.51
C PHE A 135 14.20 -4.56 7.03
N ARG A 136 15.24 -5.16 7.61
CA ARG A 136 15.55 -4.99 9.04
C ARG A 136 15.71 -3.51 9.34
N ARG A 137 15.03 -3.05 10.41
CA ARG A 137 14.89 -1.63 10.68
C ARG A 137 16.22 -0.92 10.94
N ASP A 138 16.98 -1.35 11.94
CA ASP A 138 18.18 -0.61 12.36
C ASP A 138 19.21 -0.45 11.21
N PRO A 139 19.54 -1.52 10.46
CA PRO A 139 20.42 -1.37 9.29
C PRO A 139 19.85 -0.47 8.19
N PHE A 140 18.53 -0.45 8.02
CA PHE A 140 17.88 0.44 7.05
C PHE A 140 17.93 1.91 7.50
N ASP A 141 17.69 2.18 8.78
CA ASP A 141 17.79 3.51 9.37
C ASP A 141 19.25 4.03 9.32
N GLU A 142 20.25 3.16 9.52
CA GLU A 142 21.68 3.49 9.30
C GLU A 142 21.99 3.81 7.83
N MET A 143 21.45 3.01 6.90
CA MET A 143 21.62 3.23 5.46
C MET A 143 21.03 4.58 5.02
N LEU A 144 19.86 4.95 5.54
CA LEU A 144 19.23 6.25 5.28
C LEU A 144 20.11 7.43 5.69
N GLN A 145 20.82 7.33 6.81
CA GLN A 145 21.73 8.39 7.27
C GLN A 145 22.95 8.55 6.36
N ARG A 146 23.38 7.47 5.70
CA ARG A 146 24.57 7.43 4.84
C ARG A 146 24.26 7.69 3.37
N THR A 147 22.99 7.63 2.98
CA THR A 147 22.57 7.58 1.58
C THR A 147 21.48 8.63 1.28
N PRO A 148 21.85 9.89 1.03
CA PRO A 148 20.91 11.01 0.95
C PRO A 148 19.79 10.83 -0.09
N HIS A 149 20.08 10.26 -1.26
CA HIS A 149 19.09 10.07 -2.33
C HIS A 149 18.00 9.04 -1.98
N ILE A 150 18.22 8.14 -1.02
CA ILE A 150 17.14 7.28 -0.49
C ILE A 150 16.20 8.12 0.39
N GLY A 151 16.75 9.04 1.19
CA GLY A 151 15.95 10.00 1.96
C GLY A 151 15.12 10.92 1.06
N GLU A 152 15.72 11.43 -0.03
CA GLU A 152 15.01 12.20 -1.05
C GLU A 152 13.89 11.38 -1.70
N ARG A 153 14.17 10.12 -2.05
CA ARG A 153 13.15 9.22 -2.60
C ARG A 153 12.00 8.99 -1.63
N LEU A 154 12.29 8.82 -0.35
CA LEU A 154 11.27 8.67 0.69
C LEU A 154 10.40 9.94 0.81
N LEU A 155 11.01 11.12 0.71
CA LEU A 155 10.28 12.38 0.74
C LEU A 155 9.33 12.48 -0.46
N GLU A 156 9.80 12.17 -1.68
CA GLU A 156 8.95 12.12 -2.87
C GLU A 156 7.76 11.17 -2.67
N MET A 157 8.02 9.94 -2.23
CA MET A 157 6.95 8.97 -1.95
C MET A 157 5.95 9.47 -0.90
N THR A 158 6.43 10.21 0.11
CA THR A 158 5.56 10.78 1.15
C THR A 158 4.70 11.93 0.60
N LEU A 159 5.25 12.75 -0.30
CA LEU A 159 4.49 13.80 -0.98
C LEU A 159 3.45 13.22 -1.92
N ASP A 160 3.81 12.18 -2.69
CA ASP A 160 2.88 11.43 -3.54
C ASP A 160 1.72 10.83 -2.71
N GLU A 161 2.01 10.25 -1.55
CA GLU A 161 0.99 9.71 -0.63
C GLU A 161 0.09 10.81 -0.07
N LEU A 162 0.66 11.98 0.26
CA LEU A 162 -0.10 13.13 0.75
C LEU A 162 -1.06 13.68 -0.31
N ASP A 163 -0.62 13.77 -1.56
CA ASP A 163 -1.46 14.23 -2.66
C ASP A 163 -2.54 13.20 -3.00
N ALA A 164 -2.22 11.91 -2.98
CA ALA A 164 -3.20 10.84 -3.08
C ALA A 164 -4.26 10.89 -1.96
N ALA A 165 -3.86 11.19 -0.72
CA ALA A 165 -4.78 11.36 0.41
C ALA A 165 -5.69 12.59 0.23
N ARG A 166 -5.20 13.67 -0.36
CA ARG A 166 -5.99 14.87 -0.67
C ARG A 166 -7.03 14.61 -1.76
N GLU A 167 -6.61 13.96 -2.84
CA GLU A 167 -7.51 13.53 -3.91
C GLU A 167 -8.59 12.59 -3.35
N TRP A 168 -8.19 11.66 -2.47
CA TRP A 168 -9.12 10.75 -1.83
C TRP A 168 -10.19 11.46 -0.99
N MET A 169 -9.83 12.54 -0.28
CA MET A 169 -10.81 13.36 0.44
C MET A 169 -11.84 13.99 -0.49
N LEU A 170 -11.44 14.44 -1.69
CA LEU A 170 -12.35 14.96 -2.72
C LEU A 170 -13.27 13.87 -3.26
N ILE A 171 -12.71 12.71 -3.61
CA ILE A 171 -13.46 11.54 -4.07
C ILE A 171 -14.53 11.17 -3.06
N LEU A 172 -14.18 11.04 -1.78
CA LEU A 172 -15.14 10.65 -0.74
C LEU A 172 -16.19 11.72 -0.46
N GLY A 173 -15.80 13.00 -0.48
CA GLY A 173 -16.63 14.12 -0.02
C GLY A 173 -17.47 14.83 -1.09
N ARG A 174 -17.20 14.61 -2.38
CA ARG A 174 -17.88 15.32 -3.48
C ARG A 174 -18.31 14.43 -4.65
N LYS A 175 -17.56 13.37 -4.96
CA LYS A 175 -17.90 12.50 -6.10
C LYS A 175 -19.09 11.60 -5.80
N ASN A 176 -19.94 11.39 -6.81
CA ASN A 176 -21.05 10.45 -6.76
C ASN A 176 -20.55 9.00 -6.90
N ALA A 177 -21.43 8.01 -6.71
CA ALA A 177 -21.03 6.60 -6.71
C ALA A 177 -20.40 6.11 -8.03
N ARG A 178 -20.83 6.65 -9.18
CA ARG A 178 -20.27 6.30 -10.49
C ARG A 178 -18.87 6.88 -10.65
N GLU A 179 -18.72 8.16 -10.34
CA GLU A 179 -17.45 8.90 -10.37
C GLU A 179 -16.41 8.29 -9.42
N LYS A 180 -16.82 7.89 -8.22
CA LYS A 180 -15.97 7.17 -7.25
C LYS A 180 -15.38 5.90 -7.85
N ILE A 181 -16.20 5.10 -8.52
CA ILE A 181 -15.75 3.84 -9.13
C ILE A 181 -14.85 4.11 -10.33
N ALA A 182 -15.21 5.06 -11.20
CA ALA A 182 -14.34 5.46 -12.31
C ALA A 182 -12.98 5.92 -11.80
N SER A 183 -12.94 6.77 -10.76
CA SER A 183 -11.71 7.27 -10.13
C SER A 183 -10.84 6.13 -9.58
N LEU A 184 -11.46 5.13 -8.95
CA LEU A 184 -10.75 3.93 -8.49
C LEU A 184 -10.12 3.17 -9.66
N LEU A 185 -10.88 2.95 -10.74
CA LEU A 185 -10.38 2.22 -11.92
C LEU A 185 -9.25 2.96 -12.62
N VAL A 186 -9.36 4.29 -12.75
CA VAL A 186 -8.27 5.16 -13.26
C VAL A 186 -7.03 5.03 -12.39
N MET A 187 -7.16 5.12 -11.07
CA MET A 187 -6.04 4.96 -10.14
C MET A 187 -5.34 3.60 -10.30
N ILE A 188 -6.10 2.50 -10.39
CA ILE A 188 -5.52 1.16 -10.58
C ILE A 188 -4.84 1.05 -11.95
N ALA A 189 -5.44 1.58 -13.02
CA ALA A 189 -4.84 1.58 -14.36
C ALA A 189 -3.50 2.34 -14.41
N HIS A 190 -3.44 3.53 -13.78
CA HIS A 190 -2.19 4.29 -13.67
C HIS A 190 -1.12 3.53 -12.90
N ARG A 191 -1.50 2.89 -11.77
CA ARG A 191 -0.59 2.11 -10.94
C ARG A 191 -0.05 0.89 -11.70
N ASP A 192 -0.89 0.18 -12.44
CA ASP A 192 -0.50 -0.95 -13.28
C ASP A 192 0.43 -0.54 -14.43
N ALA A 193 0.06 0.49 -15.19
CA ALA A 193 0.87 1.02 -16.28
C ALA A 193 2.26 1.48 -15.79
N ALA A 194 2.30 2.12 -14.62
CA ALA A 194 3.53 2.58 -14.01
C ALA A 194 4.47 1.45 -13.57
N LEU A 195 3.95 0.30 -13.13
CA LEU A 195 4.76 -0.89 -12.86
C LEU A 195 5.40 -1.44 -14.13
N HIS A 196 4.72 -1.29 -15.26
CA HIS A 196 5.20 -1.69 -16.58
C HIS A 196 5.95 -0.60 -17.33
N MET A 197 6.27 0.53 -16.68
CA MET A 197 6.96 1.69 -17.29
C MET A 197 6.25 2.23 -18.54
N THR A 198 4.92 2.18 -18.54
CA THR A 198 4.05 2.69 -19.60
C THR A 198 3.13 3.78 -19.06
N ARG A 199 2.42 4.47 -19.97
CA ARG A 199 1.34 5.39 -19.63
C ARG A 199 0.02 4.84 -20.19
N PRO A 200 -1.07 4.84 -19.41
CA PRO A 200 -2.36 4.35 -19.90
C PRO A 200 -2.87 5.32 -20.99
N SER A 201 -3.14 4.80 -22.18
CA SER A 201 -3.66 5.57 -23.31
C SER A 201 -4.40 4.67 -24.29
N GLY A 202 -5.47 5.17 -24.89
CA GLY A 202 -6.33 4.37 -25.76
C GLY A 202 -6.94 3.18 -25.01
N GLU A 203 -6.84 1.99 -25.58
CA GLU A 203 -7.29 0.77 -24.94
C GLU A 203 -6.29 0.30 -23.87
N VAL A 204 -6.78 0.05 -22.66
CA VAL A 204 -5.95 -0.48 -21.56
C VAL A 204 -6.64 -1.65 -20.85
N SER A 205 -5.84 -2.56 -20.32
CA SER A 205 -6.34 -3.71 -19.54
C SER A 205 -5.47 -3.93 -18.32
N PHE A 206 -6.10 -4.12 -17.16
CA PHE A 206 -5.41 -4.32 -15.89
C PHE A 206 -6.19 -5.32 -15.01
N GLU A 207 -5.50 -5.91 -14.04
CA GLU A 207 -6.16 -6.71 -13.00
C GLU A 207 -6.74 -5.78 -11.93
N LEU A 208 -8.02 -5.96 -11.58
CA LEU A 208 -8.64 -5.33 -10.42
C LEU A 208 -8.39 -6.20 -9.19
N PRO A 209 -7.46 -5.80 -8.30
CA PRO A 209 -7.04 -6.67 -7.21
C PRO A 209 -8.07 -6.70 -6.06
N LEU A 210 -9.00 -5.75 -6.03
CA LEU A 210 -10.01 -5.59 -4.98
C LEU A 210 -11.27 -6.42 -5.27
N THR A 211 -11.85 -6.99 -4.22
CA THR A 211 -13.22 -7.53 -4.29
C THR A 211 -14.24 -6.40 -4.28
N ARG A 212 -15.50 -6.69 -4.59
CA ARG A 212 -16.58 -5.70 -4.54
C ARG A 212 -16.81 -5.20 -3.11
N GLU A 213 -16.62 -6.05 -2.12
CA GLU A 213 -16.67 -5.73 -0.69
C GLU A 213 -15.53 -4.76 -0.34
N ALA A 214 -14.30 -5.08 -0.73
CA ALA A 214 -13.16 -4.19 -0.47
C ALA A 214 -13.30 -2.83 -1.17
N MET A 215 -13.87 -2.80 -2.38
CA MET A 215 -14.21 -1.54 -3.06
C MET A 215 -15.26 -0.74 -2.29
N ALA A 216 -16.27 -1.42 -1.72
CA ALA A 216 -17.34 -0.79 -0.97
C ALA A 216 -16.80 -0.15 0.32
N ASP A 217 -15.99 -0.91 1.07
CA ASP A 217 -15.32 -0.45 2.28
C ASP A 217 -14.37 0.72 2.00
N TYR A 218 -13.61 0.64 0.91
CA TYR A 218 -12.73 1.73 0.48
C TYR A 218 -13.55 2.96 0.11
N LEU A 219 -14.45 2.88 -0.88
CA LEU A 219 -15.15 4.06 -1.45
C LEU A 219 -16.26 4.64 -0.55
N GLY A 220 -16.52 4.04 0.61
CA GLY A 220 -17.65 4.41 1.47
C GLY A 220 -18.99 4.19 0.76
N LEU A 221 -19.10 3.09 0.03
CA LEU A 221 -20.30 2.68 -0.72
C LEU A 221 -20.86 1.38 -0.16
N THR A 222 -22.07 1.01 -0.56
CA THR A 222 -22.57 -0.35 -0.31
C THR A 222 -22.09 -1.32 -1.38
N LEU A 223 -21.91 -2.59 -1.03
CA LEU A 223 -21.59 -3.68 -1.98
C LEU A 223 -22.54 -3.71 -3.18
N GLU A 224 -23.84 -3.52 -2.92
CA GLU A 224 -24.87 -3.43 -3.95
C GLU A 224 -24.63 -2.25 -4.89
N THR A 225 -24.28 -1.08 -4.34
CA THR A 225 -24.00 0.12 -5.14
C THR A 225 -22.77 -0.08 -6.03
N VAL A 226 -21.69 -0.68 -5.50
CA VAL A 226 -20.51 -1.01 -6.29
C VAL A 226 -20.88 -1.95 -7.45
N SER A 227 -21.63 -3.01 -7.15
CA SER A 227 -22.04 -4.00 -8.15
C SER A 227 -22.93 -3.37 -9.24
N ARG A 228 -23.88 -2.51 -8.84
CA ARG A 228 -24.78 -1.79 -9.76
C ARG A 228 -24.00 -0.85 -10.68
N GLN A 229 -23.08 -0.07 -10.14
CA GLN A 229 -22.34 0.92 -10.91
C GLN A 229 -21.33 0.28 -11.88
N ILE A 230 -20.67 -0.81 -11.47
CA ILE A 230 -19.83 -1.58 -12.40
C ILE A 230 -20.66 -2.18 -13.54
N SER A 231 -21.84 -2.70 -13.22
CA SER A 231 -22.76 -3.22 -14.25
C SER A 231 -23.25 -2.13 -15.19
N ALA A 232 -23.45 -0.91 -14.68
CA ALA A 232 -23.82 0.26 -15.48
C ALA A 232 -22.67 0.69 -16.42
N GLN A 233 -21.46 0.91 -15.90
CA GLN A 233 -20.30 1.25 -16.73
C GLN A 233 -20.02 0.19 -17.82
N ARG A 234 -20.24 -1.09 -17.51
CA ARG A 234 -20.16 -2.17 -18.51
C ARG A 234 -21.23 -2.04 -19.59
N ARG A 235 -22.47 -1.78 -19.20
CA ARG A 235 -23.59 -1.60 -20.13
C ARG A 235 -23.36 -0.40 -21.06
N ASP A 236 -22.75 0.64 -20.52
CA ASP A 236 -22.45 1.88 -21.24
C ASP A 236 -21.18 1.79 -22.09
N GLY A 237 -20.46 0.64 -22.06
CA GLY A 237 -19.26 0.40 -22.85
C GLY A 237 -18.00 1.10 -22.33
N VAL A 238 -18.04 1.71 -21.14
CA VAL A 238 -16.88 2.35 -20.50
C VAL A 238 -15.83 1.30 -20.11
N ILE A 239 -16.30 0.14 -19.64
CA ILE A 239 -15.45 -0.99 -19.27
C ILE A 239 -16.00 -2.32 -19.78
N GLU A 240 -15.12 -3.29 -19.89
CA GLU A 240 -15.42 -4.69 -20.14
C GLU A 240 -14.79 -5.54 -19.03
N LEU A 241 -15.43 -6.66 -18.70
CA LEU A 241 -14.94 -7.60 -17.69
C LEU A 241 -14.53 -8.89 -18.37
N GLU A 242 -13.25 -9.23 -18.27
CA GLU A 242 -12.67 -10.47 -18.80
C GLU A 242 -12.44 -11.44 -17.64
N GLY A 243 -13.38 -12.38 -17.45
CA GLY A 243 -13.35 -13.27 -16.30
C GLY A 243 -13.71 -12.55 -14.99
N LYS A 244 -12.99 -12.87 -13.91
CA LYS A 244 -13.37 -12.41 -12.55
C LYS A 244 -12.75 -11.08 -12.13
N ARG A 245 -11.53 -10.78 -12.58
CA ARG A 245 -10.71 -9.68 -12.07
C ARG A 245 -10.14 -8.77 -13.15
N ARG A 246 -9.99 -9.23 -14.39
CA ARG A 246 -9.47 -8.39 -15.46
C ARG A 246 -10.52 -7.41 -15.95
N VAL A 247 -10.13 -6.14 -15.97
CA VAL A 247 -10.92 -5.03 -16.51
C VAL A 247 -10.24 -4.56 -17.78
N ARG A 248 -10.98 -4.53 -18.89
CA ARG A 248 -10.57 -3.90 -20.15
C ARG A 248 -11.31 -2.59 -20.28
N VAL A 249 -10.61 -1.53 -20.67
CA VAL A 249 -11.12 -0.18 -20.86
C VAL A 249 -10.89 0.17 -22.32
N PRO A 250 -11.93 0.17 -23.17
CA PRO A 250 -11.77 0.41 -24.61
C PRO A 250 -11.20 1.79 -24.95
N ASP A 251 -11.56 2.79 -24.14
CA ASP A 251 -11.05 4.16 -24.26
C ASP A 251 -10.76 4.72 -22.87
N PHE A 252 -9.48 4.84 -22.54
CA PHE A 252 -9.03 5.37 -21.26
C PHE A 252 -9.47 6.82 -21.02
N ALA A 253 -9.53 7.65 -22.07
CA ALA A 253 -9.98 9.04 -21.93
C ALA A 253 -11.47 9.10 -21.58
N ALA A 254 -12.29 8.19 -22.12
CA ALA A 254 -13.69 8.06 -21.75
C ALA A 254 -13.87 7.64 -20.28
N LEU A 255 -13.03 6.72 -19.77
CA LEU A 255 -13.04 6.36 -18.35
C LEU A 255 -12.61 7.53 -17.45
N VAL A 256 -11.63 8.32 -17.88
CA VAL A 256 -11.23 9.54 -17.16
C VAL A 256 -12.35 10.57 -17.14
N ALA A 257 -13.09 10.75 -18.24
CA ALA A 257 -14.24 11.66 -18.26
C ALA A 257 -15.34 11.25 -17.26
N GLU A 258 -15.47 9.96 -16.96
CA GLU A 258 -16.42 9.42 -15.97
C GLU A 258 -16.01 9.71 -14.51
N THR A 259 -14.79 10.20 -14.25
CA THR A 259 -14.38 10.58 -12.89
C THR A 259 -15.02 11.88 -12.41
N GLY A 260 -15.62 12.65 -13.32
CA GLY A 260 -16.23 13.95 -13.01
C GLY A 260 -15.21 15.05 -12.69
N ASP A 261 -13.95 14.86 -13.08
CA ASP A 261 -12.93 15.90 -12.94
C ASP A 261 -13.17 16.96 -14.02
N ASP A 262 -13.61 18.15 -13.61
CA ASP A 262 -13.65 19.32 -14.49
C ASP A 262 -12.22 19.59 -14.97
N SER A 263 -12.05 19.85 -16.28
CA SER A 263 -10.78 20.03 -16.98
C SER A 263 -9.85 21.15 -16.47
N ASP A 264 -10.17 21.77 -15.35
CA ASP A 264 -9.43 22.85 -14.71
C ASP A 264 -8.48 22.36 -13.58
N GLY A 265 -8.62 21.11 -13.14
CA GLY A 265 -7.71 20.47 -12.18
C GLY A 265 -6.53 19.80 -12.87
N GLY A 266 -5.46 20.55 -13.10
CA GLY A 266 -4.23 20.04 -13.72
C GLY A 266 -3.71 18.79 -13.00
N TRP A 267 -3.56 17.70 -13.75
CA TRP A 267 -2.83 16.52 -13.31
C TRP A 267 -1.37 16.91 -13.11
N ILE A 268 -0.83 16.71 -11.92
CA ILE A 268 0.62 16.79 -11.70
C ILE A 268 1.18 15.47 -12.26
N ASP A 269 1.94 15.58 -13.36
CA ASP A 269 2.68 14.52 -14.08
C ASP A 269 3.63 13.71 -13.17
#